data_AF-A0A950PTX8-F1
#
_entry.id   AF-A0A950PTX8-F1
#
_cell.length_a   1.000
_cell.length_b   1.000
_cell.length_c   1.000
_cell.angle_alpha   90.00
_cell.angle_beta   90.00
_cell.angle_gamma   90.00
#
_symmetry.space_group_name_H-M   'P 1'
#
loop_
_entity.id
_entity.type
_entity.pdbx_description
1 polymer ?
#
loop_
_entity_poly.entity_id
_entity_poly.type
_entity_poly.pdbx_seq_one_letter_code
_entity_poly.pdbx_strand_id
1 'polypeptide(L)'
;MADNGFTPIERRMLRLSDEGVGHEEIARRFRKTPGFVRRVLALARVPRDTDERRPQPLRPVERRVLKWRDNGASASDIASRFRRQPRSIEQIERLARYKQTAD
;
A
#
# COMPACT_ATOMS: atom_id res chain seq x y z
N MET A 1 -12.42 11.25 0.44
CA MET A 1 -13.08 10.05 1.00
C MET A 1 -11.98 9.03 1.21
N ALA A 2 -11.72 8.61 2.46
CA ALA A 2 -10.70 7.61 2.73
C ALA A 2 -10.97 6.36 1.88
N ASP A 3 -9.92 5.85 1.24
CA ASP A 3 -10.00 4.57 0.54
C ASP A 3 -10.06 3.48 1.60
N ASN A 4 -11.28 3.10 1.99
CA ASN A 4 -11.49 2.06 3.01
C ASN A 4 -11.06 0.66 2.52
N GLY A 5 -10.45 0.53 1.32
CA GLY A 5 -10.03 -0.73 0.72
C GLY A 5 -11.19 -1.65 0.35
N PHE A 6 -12.40 -1.11 0.23
CA PHE A 6 -13.59 -1.87 -0.18
C PHE A 6 -13.89 -1.59 -1.66
N THR A 7 -14.18 -2.66 -2.39
CA THR A 7 -14.69 -2.57 -3.75
C THR A 7 -16.03 -1.80 -3.78
N PRO A 8 -16.45 -1.23 -4.93
CA PRO A 8 -17.75 -0.56 -5.04
C PRO A 8 -18.94 -1.43 -4.61
N ILE A 9 -18.87 -2.74 -4.88
CA ILE A 9 -19.91 -3.71 -4.50
C ILE A 9 -20.00 -3.82 -2.97
N GLU A 10 -18.87 -4.02 -2.30
CA GLU A 10 -18.81 -4.14 -0.84
C GLU A 10 -19.29 -2.86 -0.14
N ARG A 11 -18.93 -1.69 -0.68
CA ARG A 11 -19.43 -0.40 -0.18
C ARG A 11 -20.95 -0.28 -0.28
N ARG A 12 -21.54 -0.78 -1.37
CA ARG A 12 -23.00 -0.76 -1.53
C ARG A 12 -23.68 -1.77 -0.59
N MET A 13 -23.08 -2.94 -0.37
CA MET A 13 -23.58 -3.93 0.60
C MET A 13 -23.57 -3.38 2.03
N LEU A 14 -22.49 -2.72 2.43
CA LEU A 14 -22.39 -2.06 3.74
C LEU A 14 -23.48 -1.03 3.92
N ARG A 15 -23.65 -0.12 2.95
CA ARG A 15 -24.70 0.90 3.01
C ARG A 15 -26.10 0.33 3.16
N LEU A 16 -26.44 -0.73 2.42
CA LEU A 16 -27.74 -1.39 2.54
C LEU A 16 -27.93 -2.04 3.92
N SER A 17 -26.86 -2.61 4.48
CA SER A 17 -26.89 -3.14 5.85
C SER A 17 -27.09 -2.03 6.88
N ASP A 18 -26.46 -0.87 6.69
CA ASP A 18 -26.61 0.31 7.55
C ASP A 18 -28.03 0.91 7.45
N GLU A 19 -28.66 0.80 6.27
CA GLU A 19 -30.07 1.12 6.01
C GLU A 19 -31.04 0.05 6.59
N GLY A 20 -30.54 -1.00 7.23
CA GLY A 20 -31.34 -2.05 7.87
C GLY A 20 -31.82 -3.17 6.94
N VAL A 21 -31.32 -3.24 5.71
CA VAL A 21 -31.69 -4.30 4.77
C VAL A 21 -31.07 -5.63 5.22
N GLY A 22 -31.91 -6.67 5.33
CA GLY A 22 -31.48 -8.00 5.77
C GLY A 22 -30.47 -8.67 4.82
N HIS A 23 -29.57 -9.49 5.38
CA HIS A 23 -28.50 -10.15 4.62
C HIS A 23 -29.01 -11.01 3.45
N GLU A 24 -30.15 -11.69 3.59
CA GLU A 24 -30.78 -12.49 2.55
C GLU A 24 -31.18 -11.64 1.34
N GLU A 25 -31.77 -10.47 1.59
CA GLU A 25 -32.22 -9.55 0.55
C GLU A 25 -31.02 -8.88 -0.15
N ILE A 26 -29.99 -8.51 0.62
CA ILE A 26 -28.72 -8.03 0.04
C ILE A 26 -28.11 -9.13 -0.85
N ALA A 27 -28.03 -10.36 -0.35
CA ALA A 27 -27.47 -11.49 -1.09
C ALA A 27 -28.21 -11.72 -2.42
N ARG A 28 -29.55 -11.68 -2.39
CA ARG A 28 -30.40 -11.78 -3.58
C ARG A 28 -30.11 -10.65 -4.59
N ARG A 29 -30.05 -9.39 -4.15
CA ARG A 29 -29.77 -8.23 -5.02
C ARG A 29 -28.42 -8.34 -5.74
N PHE A 30 -27.42 -8.91 -5.08
CA PHE A 30 -26.07 -9.05 -5.63
C PHE A 30 -25.77 -10.42 -6.26
N ARG A 31 -26.76 -11.33 -6.30
CA ARG A 31 -26.57 -12.72 -6.76
C ARG A 31 -25.41 -13.42 -6.02
N LYS A 32 -25.35 -13.21 -4.70
CA LYS A 32 -24.38 -13.83 -3.78
C LYS A 32 -25.11 -14.67 -2.75
N THR A 33 -24.35 -15.37 -1.91
CA THR A 33 -24.91 -16.10 -0.77
C THR A 33 -24.99 -15.20 0.46
N PRO A 34 -25.92 -15.46 1.40
CA PRO A 34 -26.00 -14.74 2.67
C PRO A 34 -24.70 -14.85 3.47
N GLY A 35 -24.00 -15.98 3.37
CA GLY A 35 -22.69 -16.18 3.99
C GLY A 35 -21.61 -15.26 3.42
N PHE A 36 -21.64 -14.95 2.12
CA PHE A 36 -20.74 -13.97 1.51
C PHE A 36 -20.99 -12.57 2.09
N VAL A 37 -22.26 -12.15 2.17
CA VAL A 37 -22.64 -10.84 2.74
C VAL A 37 -22.17 -10.73 4.19
N ARG A 38 -22.46 -11.75 5.02
CA ARG A 38 -21.99 -11.79 6.42
C ARG A 38 -20.47 -11.64 6.53
N ARG A 39 -19.72 -12.32 5.66
CA ARG A 39 -18.24 -12.23 5.64
C ARG A 39 -17.76 -10.81 5.29
N VAL A 40 -18.35 -10.18 4.28
CA VAL A 40 -18.03 -8.80 3.90
C VAL A 40 -18.29 -7.85 5.08
N LEU A 41 -19.47 -7.93 5.69
CA LEU A 41 -19.85 -7.06 6.81
C LEU A 41 -18.97 -7.30 8.05
N ALA A 42 -18.61 -8.55 8.33
CA ALA A 42 -17.68 -8.90 9.41
C ALA A 42 -16.29 -8.31 9.17
N LEU A 43 -15.73 -8.54 7.97
CA LEU A 43 -14.42 -8.00 7.58
C LEU A 43 -14.38 -6.47 7.54
N ALA A 44 -15.53 -5.83 7.28
CA ALA A 44 -15.60 -4.38 7.27
C ALA A 44 -15.46 -3.73 8.65
N ARG A 45 -15.74 -4.49 9.72
CA ARG A 45 -15.60 -4.04 11.11
C ARG A 45 -14.22 -4.30 11.69
N VAL A 46 -13.41 -5.11 11.03
CA VAL A 46 -12.02 -5.35 11.46
C VAL A 46 -11.25 -4.05 11.21
N PRO A 47 -10.64 -3.46 12.25
CA PRO A 47 -9.71 -2.35 12.07
C PRO A 47 -8.64 -2.80 11.09
N ARG A 48 -8.66 -2.19 9.91
CA ARG A 48 -7.56 -2.35 8.98
C ARG A 48 -6.49 -1.40 9.49
N ASP A 49 -5.28 -1.91 9.72
CA ASP A 49 -4.08 -1.09 9.74
C ASP A 49 -3.89 -0.52 8.32
N THR A 50 -4.81 0.36 7.90
CA THR A 50 -4.62 1.18 6.73
C THR A 50 -3.62 2.24 7.13
N ASP A 51 -2.38 2.03 6.70
CA ASP A 51 -1.41 3.09 6.52
C ASP A 51 -0.66 3.58 7.76
N GLU A 52 -0.42 2.72 8.75
CA GLU A 52 0.90 2.81 9.39
C GLU A 52 1.90 2.22 8.40
N ARG A 53 2.42 3.08 7.51
CA ARG A 53 3.65 2.79 6.76
C ARG A 53 4.67 2.40 7.80
N ARG A 54 4.84 1.09 8.04
CA ARG A 54 5.89 0.63 8.93
C ARG A 54 7.18 1.26 8.44
N PRO A 55 7.92 2.00 9.27
CA PRO A 55 9.17 2.61 8.89
C PRO A 55 10.01 1.52 8.22
N GLN A 56 10.25 1.68 6.92
CA GLN A 56 10.95 0.67 6.14
C GLN A 56 12.44 0.98 6.26
N PRO A 57 13.21 0.19 7.00
CA PRO A 57 14.62 0.48 7.18
C PRO A 57 15.32 0.50 5.82
N LEU A 58 16.29 1.41 5.68
CA LEU A 58 17.10 1.47 4.47
C LEU A 58 17.83 0.15 4.23
N ARG A 59 17.62 -0.40 3.04
CA ARG A 59 18.36 -1.57 2.56
C ARG A 59 19.85 -1.23 2.45
N PRO A 60 20.75 -2.23 2.54
CA PRO A 60 22.20 -1.99 2.41
C PRO A 60 22.59 -1.23 1.13
N VAL A 61 21.92 -1.49 0.01
CA VAL A 61 22.14 -0.77 -1.25
C VAL A 61 21.72 0.70 -1.17
N GLU A 62 20.58 0.98 -0.55
CA GLU A 62 20.06 2.34 -0.35
C GLU A 62 21.02 3.15 0.53
N ARG A 63 21.45 2.58 1.67
CA ARG A 63 22.44 3.21 2.56
C ARG A 63 23.75 3.51 1.83
N ARG A 64 24.24 2.57 1.01
CA ARG A 64 25.50 2.75 0.30
C ARG A 64 25.38 3.77 -0.83
N VAL A 65 24.29 3.78 -1.58
CA VAL A 65 24.03 4.82 -2.59
C VAL A 65 24.00 6.21 -1.93
N LEU A 66 23.25 6.38 -0.84
CA LEU A 66 23.21 7.65 -0.11
C LEU A 66 24.58 8.08 0.39
N LYS A 67 25.33 7.19 1.07
CA LYS A 67 26.69 7.50 1.55
C LYS A 67 27.61 7.99 0.42
N TRP A 68 27.51 7.40 -0.77
CA TRP A 68 28.33 7.83 -1.91
C TRP A 68 27.86 9.16 -2.49
N ARG A 69 26.55 9.42 -2.52
CA ARG A 69 25.98 10.71 -2.91
C ARG A 69 26.39 11.83 -1.97
N ASP A 70 26.35 11.59 -0.67
CA ASP A 70 26.76 12.56 0.35
C ASP A 70 28.26 12.90 0.23
N ASN A 71 29.07 11.97 -0.28
CA ASN A 71 30.48 12.19 -0.61
C ASN A 71 30.69 12.79 -2.02
N GLY A 72 29.64 13.22 -2.71
CA GLY A 72 29.72 13.91 -4.01
C GLY A 72 29.81 13.00 -5.25
N ALA A 73 29.64 11.68 -5.13
CA ALA A 73 29.72 10.79 -6.28
C ALA A 73 28.52 10.94 -7.22
N SER A 74 28.77 10.88 -8.54
CA SER A 74 27.71 10.92 -9.54
C SER A 74 26.95 9.57 -9.64
N ALA A 75 25.76 9.58 -10.26
CA ALA A 75 24.99 8.36 -10.48
C ALA A 75 25.79 7.36 -11.34
N SER A 76 26.55 7.87 -12.30
CA SER A 76 27.42 7.08 -13.19
C SER A 76 28.57 6.42 -12.45
N ASP A 77 29.22 7.14 -11.53
CA ASP A 77 30.33 6.60 -10.73
C ASP A 77 29.88 5.45 -9.82
N ILE A 78 28.66 5.58 -9.28
CA ILE A 78 28.04 4.57 -8.44
C ILE A 78 27.55 3.41 -9.30
N ALA A 79 26.92 3.68 -10.44
CA ALA A 79 26.37 2.69 -11.35
C ALA A 79 27.42 1.66 -11.80
N SER A 80 28.61 2.13 -12.16
CA SER A 80 29.76 1.27 -12.51
C SER A 80 30.12 0.30 -11.39
N ARG A 81 30.12 0.75 -10.12
CA ARG A 81 30.44 -0.08 -8.95
C ARG A 81 29.37 -1.11 -8.64
N PHE A 82 28.11 -0.76 -8.89
CA PHE A 82 26.97 -1.67 -8.68
C PHE A 82 26.64 -2.54 -9.90
N ARG A 83 27.39 -2.41 -11.00
CA ARG A 83 27.10 -3.06 -12.30
C ARG A 83 25.66 -2.82 -12.74
N ARG A 84 25.21 -1.57 -12.59
CA ARG A 84 23.86 -1.10 -12.91
C ARG A 84 23.92 0.10 -13.85
N GLN A 85 22.77 0.53 -14.34
CA GLN A 85 22.63 1.76 -15.11
C GLN A 85 22.46 2.98 -14.16
N PRO A 86 22.89 4.19 -14.56
CA PRO A 86 22.73 5.42 -13.76
C PRO A 86 21.30 5.67 -13.30
N ARG A 87 20.32 5.46 -14.19
CA ARG A 87 18.88 5.58 -13.88
C ARG A 87 18.42 4.67 -12.73
N SER A 88 19.01 3.48 -12.62
CA SER A 88 18.71 2.56 -11.51
C SER A 88 19.21 3.14 -10.17
N ILE A 89 20.37 3.80 -10.16
CA ILE A 89 20.91 4.45 -8.97
C ILE A 89 20.04 5.63 -8.55
N GLU A 90 19.60 6.46 -9.50
CA GLU A 90 18.69 7.57 -9.23
C GLU A 90 17.36 7.10 -8.62
N GLN A 91 16.80 6.00 -9.14
CA GLN A 91 15.59 5.42 -8.58
C GLN A 91 15.79 4.91 -7.15
N ILE A 92 16.93 4.26 -6.88
CA ILE A 92 17.29 3.78 -5.54
C ILE A 92 17.46 4.97 -4.59
N GLU A 93 18.17 6.02 -5.01
CA GLU A 93 18.34 7.24 -4.23
C GLU A 93 16.98 7.88 -3.88
N ARG A 94 16.10 8.04 -4.88
CA ARG A 94 14.76 8.60 -4.68
C ARG A 94 13.96 7.81 -3.66
N LEU A 95 13.98 6.47 -3.77
CA LEU A 95 13.28 5.60 -2.83
C LEU A 95 13.90 5.68 -1.41
N ALA A 96 15.22 5.75 -1.32
CA ALA A 96 15.93 5.87 -0.05
C ALA A 96 15.59 7.18 0.67
N ARG A 97 15.62 8.32 -0.04
CA ARG A 97 15.23 9.63 0.51
C ARG A 97 13.78 9.65 0.97
N TYR A 98 12.89 9.07 0.17
CA TYR A 98 11.49 8.93 0.54
C TYR A 98 11.29 8.15 1.85
N LYS A 99 12.05 7.07 2.06
CA LYS A 99 12.00 6.30 3.31
C LYS A 99 12.51 7.11 4.50
N GLN A 100 13.58 7.90 4.34
CA GLN A 100 14.09 8.77 5.40
C GLN A 100 13.12 9.88 5.81
N THR A 101 12.22 10.31 4.91
CA THR A 101 11.18 11.31 5.23
C THR A 101 9.89 10.71 5.78
N ALA A 102 9.75 9.39 5.71
CA ALA A 102 8.58 8.64 6.17
C ALA A 102 8.81 7.97 7.55
N ASP A 103 10.04 8.05 8.07
CA ASP A 103 10.43 7.76 9.45
C ASP A 103 10.31 9.05 10.29
#